data_AF-A0A3N5XSY4-F1
#
_entry.id   AF-A0A3N5XSY4-F1
#
_cell.length_a   1.000
_cell.length_b   1.000
_cell.length_c   1.000
_cell.angle_alpha   90.00
_cell.angle_beta   90.00
_cell.angle_gamma   90.00
#
_symmetry.space_group_name_H-M   'P 1'
#
loop_
_entity.id
_entity.type
_entity.pdbx_description
1 polymer ?
#
loop_
_entity_poly.entity_id
_entity_poly.type
_entity_poly.pdbx_seq_one_letter_code
_entity_poly.pdbx_strand_id
1 'polypeptide(L)'
;MSGTETLCSRCLLSSILPPRLETGLKSGIQVITSLYDSRELKRLKLPEGTVLVRNGSLALCAGLIFSVLVVWLAHAASPQTPASQAPSVESTLEIVSVDTGERTVVYRAADHFEAPNWSIDGRTLLFNSKGRLYTIPVGGGQPTLLDTGDASRCNNDHGYSPDGKMLAISHSPERASLIYVLPASGGSPRQVTPKGPSYWHGWSPDGSTLT
;
A
#
# COMPACT_ATOMS: atom_id res chain seq x y z
N MET A 1 13.74 31.31 -18.84
CA MET A 1 12.56 30.66 -19.44
C MET A 1 12.74 29.17 -19.23
N SER A 2 12.08 28.61 -18.22
CA SER A 2 12.16 27.20 -17.84
C SER A 2 11.02 26.41 -18.49
N GLY A 3 11.37 25.37 -19.24
CA GLY A 3 10.44 24.30 -19.61
C GLY A 3 10.97 23.00 -19.04
N THR A 4 10.40 22.53 -17.93
CA THR A 4 10.65 21.17 -17.42
C THR A 4 9.57 20.25 -17.94
N GLU A 5 10.00 19.28 -18.73
CA GLU A 5 9.18 18.21 -19.32
C GLU A 5 8.55 17.35 -18.23
N THR A 6 7.25 17.11 -18.34
CA THR A 6 6.50 16.14 -17.55
C THR A 6 6.75 14.75 -18.15
N LEU A 7 7.50 13.90 -17.43
CA LEU A 7 7.67 12.50 -17.80
C LEU A 7 6.33 11.75 -17.68
N CYS A 8 5.77 11.44 -18.85
CA CYS A 8 4.61 10.61 -19.07
C CYS A 8 4.96 9.14 -18.75
N SER A 9 4.38 8.59 -17.68
CA SER A 9 4.49 7.17 -17.36
C SER A 9 3.57 6.36 -18.29
N ARG A 10 4.11 5.91 -19.42
CA ARG A 10 3.50 4.88 -20.26
C ARG A 10 3.75 3.51 -19.61
N CYS A 11 2.71 2.92 -19.02
CA CYS A 11 2.70 1.50 -18.73
C CYS A 11 2.46 0.71 -20.03
N LEU A 12 3.35 -0.24 -20.31
CA LEU A 12 3.27 -1.15 -21.45
C LEU A 12 2.10 -2.13 -21.29
N LEU A 13 1.18 -2.13 -22.26
CA LEU A 13 0.24 -3.22 -22.49
C LEU A 13 1.03 -4.47 -22.93
N SER A 14 0.89 -5.58 -22.22
CA SER A 14 1.07 -6.91 -22.82
C SER A 14 -0.22 -7.70 -22.62
N SER A 15 -0.96 -7.86 -23.70
CA SER A 15 -2.19 -8.63 -23.79
C SER A 15 -1.88 -10.05 -24.25
N ILE A 16 -2.08 -11.04 -23.38
CA ILE A 16 -2.26 -12.44 -23.80
C ILE A 16 -3.50 -12.95 -23.08
N LEU A 17 -4.62 -13.01 -23.80
CA LEU A 17 -5.88 -13.58 -23.30
C LEU A 17 -5.86 -15.11 -23.53
N PRO A 18 -6.06 -15.96 -22.50
CA PRO A 18 -6.39 -17.36 -22.71
C PRO A 18 -7.87 -17.52 -23.12
N PRO A 19 -8.25 -18.63 -23.79
CA PRO A 19 -9.63 -18.89 -24.19
C PRO A 19 -10.54 -19.15 -22.99
N ARG A 20 -11.78 -18.67 -23.11
CA ARG A 20 -12.89 -18.75 -22.12
C ARG A 20 -13.00 -20.13 -21.46
N LEU A 21 -12.83 -20.15 -20.14
CA LEU A 21 -13.54 -21.08 -19.26
C LEU A 21 -14.65 -20.28 -18.56
N GLU A 22 -15.90 -20.63 -18.83
CA GLU A 22 -17.06 -20.11 -18.12
C GLU A 22 -17.06 -20.64 -16.68
N THR A 23 -16.42 -19.89 -15.79
CA THR A 23 -16.66 -19.98 -14.35
C THR A 23 -16.92 -18.57 -13.85
N GLY A 24 -18.04 -18.36 -13.16
CA GLY A 24 -18.59 -17.06 -12.76
C GLY A 24 -17.76 -16.24 -11.77
N LEU A 25 -16.51 -15.89 -12.13
CA LEU A 25 -15.81 -14.76 -11.54
C LEU A 25 -16.30 -13.49 -12.23
N LYS A 26 -16.82 -12.55 -11.43
CA LYS A 26 -17.19 -11.22 -11.91
C LYS A 26 -15.98 -10.57 -12.57
N SER A 27 -16.15 -10.21 -13.83
CA SER A 27 -15.20 -9.48 -14.64
C SER A 27 -14.80 -8.17 -13.95
N GLY A 28 -13.49 -7.90 -13.96
CA GLY A 28 -13.01 -6.53 -13.98
C GLY A 28 -12.94 -5.83 -12.62
N ILE A 29 -11.93 -6.19 -11.84
CA ILE A 29 -11.51 -5.37 -10.71
C ILE A 29 -10.00 -5.12 -10.80
N GLN A 30 -9.61 -3.86 -10.83
CA GLN A 30 -8.20 -3.45 -10.74
C GLN A 30 -7.92 -2.92 -9.33
N VAL A 31 -6.76 -3.28 -8.79
CA VAL A 31 -6.29 -2.76 -7.50
C VAL A 31 -5.13 -1.83 -7.77
N ILE A 32 -5.28 -0.57 -7.37
CA ILE A 32 -4.28 0.47 -7.58
C ILE A 32 -3.71 0.85 -6.23
N THR A 33 -2.39 0.82 -6.10
CA THR A 33 -1.67 1.46 -5.01
C THR A 33 -1.34 2.88 -5.45
N SER A 34 -1.96 3.86 -4.81
CA SER A 34 -1.60 5.25 -5.02
C SER A 34 -0.63 5.69 -3.92
N LEU A 35 0.56 6.14 -4.34
CA LEU A 35 1.51 6.85 -3.47
C LEU A 35 1.13 8.32 -3.48
N TYR A 36 0.69 8.83 -2.33
CA TYR A 36 0.47 10.26 -2.17
C TYR A 36 1.66 10.86 -1.41
N ASP A 37 2.34 11.84 -2.01
CA ASP A 37 3.19 12.74 -1.24
C ASP A 37 2.28 13.65 -0.42
N SER A 38 2.41 13.61 0.91
CA SER A 38 1.70 14.50 1.85
C SER A 38 1.80 16.00 1.51
N ARG A 39 2.77 16.40 0.67
CA ARG A 39 2.93 17.77 0.15
C ARG A 39 1.96 18.13 -0.98
N GLU A 40 1.39 17.16 -1.67
CA GLU A 40 0.43 17.38 -2.77
C GLU A 40 -1.00 17.63 -2.26
N LEU A 41 -1.34 17.20 -1.03
CA LEU A 41 -2.61 17.56 -0.37
C LEU A 41 -2.73 19.07 -0.07
N LYS A 42 -1.60 19.78 0.03
CA LYS A 42 -1.58 21.25 0.20
C LYS A 42 -1.81 22.04 -1.09
N ARG A 43 -1.86 21.38 -2.25
CA ARG A 43 -2.12 22.01 -3.55
C ARG A 43 -3.60 21.98 -3.97
N LEU A 44 -4.47 21.35 -3.18
CA LEU A 44 -5.91 21.46 -3.36
C LEU A 44 -6.33 22.92 -3.11
N LYS A 45 -6.66 23.64 -4.19
CA LYS A 45 -7.41 24.89 -4.10
C LYS A 45 -8.79 24.55 -3.55
N LEU A 46 -8.95 24.64 -2.23
CA LEU A 46 -10.25 24.53 -1.59
C LEU A 46 -11.09 25.75 -2.02
N PRO A 47 -12.38 25.56 -2.38
CA PRO A 47 -13.26 26.68 -2.67
C PRO A 47 -13.37 27.62 -1.46
N GLU A 48 -13.59 28.91 -1.74
CA GLU A 48 -13.85 29.92 -0.71
C GLU A 48 -14.97 29.44 0.22
N GLY A 49 -14.72 29.46 1.54
CA GLY A 49 -15.67 29.00 2.56
C GLY A 49 -15.33 27.68 3.26
N THR A 50 -14.18 27.06 2.98
CA THR A 50 -13.78 25.82 3.68
C THR A 50 -13.21 26.12 5.07
N VAL A 51 -13.87 25.64 6.13
CA VAL A 51 -13.42 25.76 7.53
C VAL A 51 -12.65 24.51 7.95
N LEU A 52 -11.38 24.67 8.35
CA LEU A 52 -10.59 23.64 9.03
C LEU A 52 -10.75 23.80 10.54
N VAL A 53 -11.44 22.85 11.18
CA VAL A 53 -11.52 22.79 12.65
C VAL A 53 -10.26 22.11 13.19
N ARG A 54 -9.41 22.87 13.87
CA ARG A 54 -8.29 22.35 14.66
C ARG A 54 -8.68 22.44 16.13
N ASN A 55 -8.74 21.30 16.82
CA ASN A 55 -9.11 21.23 18.25
C ASN A 55 -8.15 22.09 19.09
N GLY A 56 -8.66 23.20 19.62
CA GLY A 56 -8.00 24.06 20.60
C GLY A 56 -8.75 24.01 21.92
N SER A 57 -8.01 23.84 23.01
CA SER A 57 -8.54 23.81 24.38
C SER A 57 -9.22 25.13 24.78
N LEU A 58 -10.32 25.00 25.50
CA LEU A 58 -11.14 26.05 26.10
C LEU A 58 -10.37 26.87 27.16
N ALA A 59 -10.67 28.17 27.23
CA ALA A 59 -10.68 28.92 28.49
C ALA A 59 -11.71 30.07 28.40
N LEU A 60 -12.63 30.10 29.38
CA LEU A 60 -13.74 31.05 29.50
C LEU A 60 -13.32 32.44 29.99
N CYS A 61 -14.13 33.44 29.63
CA CYS A 61 -14.17 34.78 30.23
C CYS A 61 -14.88 34.78 31.60
N ALA A 62 -14.35 35.53 32.58
CA ALA A 62 -15.06 36.52 33.44
C ALA A 62 -14.15 36.96 34.61
N GLY A 63 -14.13 38.27 34.90
CA GLY A 63 -13.13 38.91 35.76
C GLY A 63 -13.45 39.00 37.26
N LEU A 64 -12.43 39.36 38.04
CA LEU A 64 -12.43 40.39 39.09
C LEU A 64 -11.00 40.54 39.65
N ILE A 65 -10.71 41.76 40.12
CA ILE A 65 -9.40 42.34 40.39
C ILE A 65 -8.74 41.75 41.64
N PHE A 66 -7.50 41.26 41.51
CA PHE A 66 -6.53 41.25 42.61
C PHE A 66 -5.14 41.56 42.04
N SER A 67 -4.62 42.73 42.39
CA SER A 67 -3.30 43.20 42.01
C SER A 67 -2.23 42.45 42.81
N VAL A 68 -1.74 41.34 42.28
CA VAL A 68 -0.44 40.79 42.66
C VAL A 68 0.49 41.08 41.48
N LEU A 69 1.46 41.96 41.70
CA LEU A 69 2.51 42.25 40.74
C LEU A 69 3.43 41.01 40.64
N VAL A 70 2.97 39.97 39.94
CA VAL A 70 3.83 38.86 39.51
C VAL A 70 4.66 39.41 38.37
N VAL A 71 5.93 39.73 38.64
CA VAL A 71 6.92 39.98 37.60
C VAL A 71 7.07 38.68 36.82
N TRP A 72 6.28 38.54 35.76
CA TRP A 72 6.52 37.54 34.73
C TRP A 72 7.80 37.95 34.01
N LEU A 73 8.91 37.30 34.34
CA LEU A 73 9.97 37.11 33.37
C LEU A 73 9.35 36.32 32.22
N ALA A 74 8.82 37.04 31.23
CA ALA A 74 8.53 36.48 29.93
C ALA A 74 9.87 36.03 29.36
N HIS A 75 10.29 34.81 29.68
CA HIS A 75 11.10 34.05 28.76
C HIS A 75 10.23 33.94 27.53
N ALA A 76 10.50 34.77 26.53
CA ALA A 76 10.01 34.54 25.19
C ALA A 76 10.47 33.13 24.84
N ALA A 77 9.59 32.15 25.03
CA ALA A 77 9.80 30.82 24.49
C ALA A 77 10.00 31.06 23.00
N SER A 78 11.21 30.85 22.51
CA SER A 78 11.50 30.96 21.10
C SER A 78 10.43 30.15 20.37
N PRO A 79 9.76 30.70 19.34
CA PRO A 79 8.77 29.94 18.60
C PRO A 79 9.45 28.63 18.19
N GLN A 80 9.03 27.54 18.83
CA GLN A 80 9.53 26.24 18.48
C GLN A 80 8.97 26.01 17.10
N THR A 81 9.80 26.14 16.07
CA THR A 81 9.47 25.66 14.74
C THR A 81 8.98 24.24 14.95
N PRO A 82 7.69 23.92 14.68
CA PRO A 82 7.21 22.56 14.86
C PRO A 82 8.16 21.67 14.07
N ALA A 83 8.74 20.68 14.75
CA ALA A 83 9.70 19.77 14.14
C ALA A 83 9.09 19.33 12.80
N SER A 84 9.80 19.60 11.70
CA SER A 84 9.36 19.19 10.37
C SER A 84 9.14 17.69 10.44
N GLN A 85 7.88 17.25 10.41
CA GLN A 85 7.54 15.84 10.29
C GLN A 85 8.31 15.33 9.07
N ALA A 86 9.15 14.32 9.28
CA ALA A 86 9.85 13.67 8.17
C ALA A 86 8.79 13.23 7.14
N PRO A 87 9.08 13.32 5.84
CA PRO A 87 8.12 12.88 4.83
C PRO A 87 7.76 11.41 5.09
N SER A 88 6.51 11.16 5.48
CA SER A 88 5.96 9.81 5.61
C SER A 88 5.30 9.44 4.29
N VAL A 89 5.68 8.28 3.74
CA VAL A 89 4.94 7.68 2.63
C VAL A 89 3.59 7.21 3.18
N GLU A 90 2.53 7.57 2.47
CA GLU A 90 1.19 7.03 2.71
C GLU A 90 0.77 6.22 1.49
N SER A 91 0.45 4.95 1.72
CA SER A 91 -0.12 4.07 0.71
C SER A 91 -1.61 3.87 0.95
N THR A 92 -2.36 3.70 -0.13
CA THR A 92 -3.79 3.33 -0.10
C THR A 92 -4.01 2.10 -0.96
N LEU A 93 -4.75 1.13 -0.41
CA LEU A 93 -5.24 -0.05 -1.12
C LEU A 93 -6.67 0.22 -1.58
N GLU A 94 -6.88 0.30 -2.88
CA GLU A 94 -8.18 0.61 -3.47
C GLU A 94 -8.67 -0.50 -4.39
N ILE A 95 -9.95 -0.82 -4.30
CA ILE A 95 -10.67 -1.66 -5.25
C ILE A 95 -11.40 -0.75 -6.24
N VAL A 96 -11.15 -0.93 -7.53
CA VAL A 96 -11.84 -0.20 -8.59
C VAL A 96 -12.69 -1.15 -9.44
N SER A 97 -14.00 -0.90 -9.50
CA SER A 97 -14.89 -1.59 -10.43
C SER A 97 -14.53 -1.20 -11.86
N VAL A 98 -14.26 -2.17 -12.74
CA VAL A 98 -13.95 -1.90 -14.15
C VAL A 98 -15.18 -1.44 -14.91
N ASP A 99 -16.37 -1.94 -14.56
CA ASP A 99 -17.61 -1.60 -15.28
C ASP A 99 -18.07 -0.17 -14.99
N THR A 100 -17.94 0.27 -13.74
CA THR A 100 -18.49 1.56 -13.27
C THR A 100 -17.43 2.62 -13.00
N GLY A 101 -16.17 2.22 -12.80
CA GLY A 101 -15.11 3.09 -12.31
C GLY A 101 -15.22 3.44 -10.83
N GLU A 102 -16.20 2.89 -10.09
CA GLU A 102 -16.36 3.12 -8.65
C GLU A 102 -15.12 2.66 -7.88
N ARG A 103 -14.68 3.48 -6.92
CA ARG A 103 -13.48 3.23 -6.11
C ARG A 103 -13.85 3.06 -4.64
N THR A 104 -13.37 1.98 -4.04
CA THR A 104 -13.51 1.72 -2.60
C THR A 104 -12.13 1.62 -1.96
N VAL A 105 -11.88 2.40 -0.91
CA VAL A 105 -10.67 2.28 -0.10
C VAL A 105 -10.82 1.10 0.86
N VAL A 106 -9.95 0.10 0.73
CA VAL A 106 -9.90 -1.09 1.60
C VAL A 106 -9.02 -0.83 2.82
N TYR A 107 -7.88 -0.17 2.61
CA TYR A 107 -6.89 0.10 3.65
C TYR A 107 -6.04 1.32 3.31
N ARG A 108 -5.64 2.06 4.34
CA ARG A 108 -4.81 3.27 4.23
C ARG A 108 -3.92 3.34 5.45
N ALA A 109 -2.63 3.57 5.24
CA ALA A 109 -1.67 3.73 6.34
C ALA A 109 -0.48 4.59 5.93
N ALA A 110 0.13 5.24 6.93
CA ALA A 110 1.42 5.92 6.81
C ALA A 110 2.58 4.93 6.79
N ASP A 111 2.52 3.98 5.86
CA ASP A 111 3.49 2.92 5.61
C ASP A 111 3.54 2.65 4.11
N HIS A 112 4.68 2.14 3.62
CA HIS A 112 4.81 1.68 2.24
C HIS A 112 4.28 0.24 2.12
N PHE A 113 3.29 0.06 1.27
CA PHE A 113 2.80 -1.23 0.82
C PHE A 113 2.35 -1.15 -0.65
N GLU A 114 2.48 -2.25 -1.38
CA GLU A 114 2.27 -2.27 -2.84
C GLU A 114 1.89 -3.66 -3.39
N ALA A 115 1.81 -3.74 -4.72
CA ALA A 115 1.64 -4.98 -5.50
C ALA A 115 0.49 -5.93 -5.09
N PRO A 116 -0.74 -5.42 -4.89
CA PRO A 116 -1.83 -6.25 -4.43
C PRO A 116 -2.27 -7.30 -5.46
N ASN A 117 -2.56 -8.50 -4.96
CA ASN A 117 -3.10 -9.62 -5.71
C ASN A 117 -4.39 -10.13 -5.05
N TRP A 118 -5.40 -10.45 -5.86
CA TRP A 118 -6.62 -11.09 -5.37
C TRP A 118 -6.35 -12.54 -4.95
N SER A 119 -6.96 -12.98 -3.86
CA SER A 119 -7.13 -14.41 -3.63
C SER A 119 -8.04 -15.02 -4.70
N ILE A 120 -7.84 -16.30 -5.01
CA ILE A 120 -8.63 -17.00 -6.04
C ILE A 120 -10.13 -17.02 -5.72
N ASP A 121 -10.49 -17.06 -4.43
CA ASP A 121 -11.88 -17.00 -3.97
C ASP A 121 -12.46 -15.58 -3.92
N GLY A 122 -11.65 -14.56 -4.24
CA GLY A 122 -12.04 -13.15 -4.27
C GLY A 122 -12.33 -12.53 -2.90
N ARG A 123 -11.95 -13.18 -1.79
CA ARG A 123 -12.29 -12.73 -0.42
C ARG A 123 -11.22 -11.87 0.23
N THR A 124 -9.96 -11.99 -0.19
CA THR A 124 -8.85 -11.25 0.39
C THR A 124 -7.93 -10.66 -0.68
N LEU A 125 -7.17 -9.65 -0.29
CA LEU A 125 -6.07 -9.08 -1.05
C LEU A 125 -4.76 -9.44 -0.35
N LEU A 126 -3.80 -9.97 -1.11
CA LEU A 126 -2.41 -10.20 -0.73
C LEU A 126 -1.57 -9.01 -1.17
N PHE A 127 -0.68 -8.49 -0.35
CA PHE A 127 0.22 -7.40 -0.72
C PHE A 127 1.53 -7.48 0.06
N ASN A 128 2.59 -6.80 -0.40
CA ASN A 128 3.86 -6.75 0.30
C ASN A 128 4.03 -5.46 1.11
N SER A 129 4.73 -5.56 2.24
CA SER A 129 5.23 -4.42 3.02
C SER A 129 6.44 -4.84 3.84
N LYS A 130 7.47 -3.98 3.92
CA LYS A 130 8.67 -4.19 4.75
C LYS A 130 9.33 -5.58 4.58
N GLY A 131 9.32 -6.10 3.35
CA GLY A 131 9.90 -7.41 3.03
C GLY A 131 9.02 -8.62 3.37
N ARG A 132 7.78 -8.41 3.81
CA ARG A 132 6.84 -9.46 4.20
C ARG A 132 5.55 -9.37 3.41
N LEU A 133 4.75 -10.43 3.47
CA LEU A 133 3.45 -10.50 2.81
C LEU A 133 2.31 -10.43 3.82
N TYR A 134 1.25 -9.73 3.44
CA TYR A 134 0.07 -9.51 4.28
C TYR A 134 -1.19 -9.80 3.49
N THR A 135 -2.20 -10.33 4.18
CA THR A 135 -3.55 -10.50 3.63
C THR A 135 -4.53 -9.59 4.34
N ILE A 136 -5.51 -9.05 3.61
CA ILE A 136 -6.62 -8.27 4.19
C ILE A 136 -7.95 -8.67 3.53
N PRO A 137 -9.07 -8.78 4.26
CA PRO A 137 -10.38 -8.95 3.65
C PRO A 137 -10.71 -7.81 2.68
N VAL A 138 -11.44 -8.13 1.61
CA VAL A 138 -11.87 -7.11 0.62
C VAL A 138 -12.80 -6.04 1.21
N GLY A 139 -13.47 -6.35 2.32
CA GLY A 139 -14.25 -5.39 3.10
C GLY A 139 -13.42 -4.47 3.99
N GLY A 140 -12.08 -4.59 3.99
CA GLY A 140 -11.17 -3.83 4.83
C GLY A 140 -10.89 -4.49 6.18
N GLY A 141 -10.35 -3.68 7.10
CA GLY A 141 -9.94 -4.12 8.44
C GLY A 141 -8.42 -4.03 8.65
N GLN A 142 -7.90 -4.83 9.57
CA GLN A 142 -6.47 -4.90 9.85
C GLN A 142 -5.79 -5.96 8.98
N PRO A 143 -4.68 -5.63 8.29
CA PRO A 143 -3.88 -6.62 7.60
C PRO A 143 -3.35 -7.69 8.56
N THR A 144 -3.38 -8.94 8.12
CA THR A 144 -2.81 -10.09 8.83
C THR A 144 -1.52 -10.50 8.14
N LEU A 145 -0.45 -10.71 8.92
CA LEU A 145 0.81 -11.22 8.39
C LEU A 145 0.59 -12.65 7.86
N LEU A 146 0.98 -12.90 6.61
CA LEU A 146 1.05 -14.24 6.06
C LEU A 146 2.40 -14.86 6.49
N ASP A 147 2.35 -16.02 7.14
CA ASP A 147 3.57 -16.73 7.52
C ASP A 147 4.27 -17.30 6.29
N THR A 148 5.41 -16.71 5.92
CA THR A 148 6.26 -17.14 4.81
C THR A 148 7.55 -17.80 5.31
N GLY A 149 7.58 -18.26 6.57
CA GLY A 149 8.76 -18.82 7.22
C GLY A 149 9.93 -17.83 7.21
N ASP A 150 11.09 -18.29 6.76
CA ASP A 150 12.32 -17.49 6.72
C ASP A 150 12.32 -16.43 5.59
N ALA A 151 11.34 -16.46 4.68
CA ALA A 151 11.23 -15.46 3.63
C ALA A 151 10.74 -14.13 4.20
N SER A 152 11.69 -13.23 4.49
CA SER A 152 11.48 -11.94 5.17
C SER A 152 11.99 -10.74 4.38
N ARG A 153 12.41 -10.97 3.13
CA ARG A 153 12.92 -9.99 2.17
C ARG A 153 12.21 -10.11 0.82
N CYS A 154 10.88 -10.21 0.85
CA CYS A 154 10.02 -10.31 -0.32
C CYS A 154 9.81 -8.96 -1.01
N ASN A 155 9.71 -8.97 -2.33
CA ASN A 155 9.41 -7.78 -3.14
C ASN A 155 7.97 -7.86 -3.70
N ASN A 156 7.69 -7.10 -4.76
CA ASN A 156 6.42 -7.02 -5.47
C ASN A 156 6.06 -8.26 -6.31
N ASP A 157 6.99 -9.19 -6.54
CA ASP A 157 6.78 -10.34 -7.42
C ASP A 157 6.24 -11.53 -6.62
N HIS A 158 4.92 -11.56 -6.45
CA HIS A 158 4.22 -12.65 -5.78
C HIS A 158 2.84 -12.91 -6.39
N GLY A 159 2.35 -14.15 -6.32
CA GLY A 159 1.01 -14.48 -6.80
C GLY A 159 0.60 -15.94 -6.64
N TYR A 160 -0.72 -16.15 -6.55
CA TYR A 160 -1.32 -17.47 -6.32
C TYR A 160 -1.22 -18.36 -7.57
N SER A 161 -1.08 -19.66 -7.34
CA SER A 161 -1.29 -20.65 -8.39
C SER A 161 -2.75 -20.63 -8.86
N PRO A 162 -3.06 -21.09 -10.10
CA PRO A 162 -4.42 -21.09 -10.63
C PRO A 162 -5.42 -21.88 -9.77
N ASP A 163 -4.96 -22.92 -9.07
CA ASP A 163 -5.77 -23.72 -8.14
C ASP A 163 -5.85 -23.14 -6.72
N GLY A 164 -5.17 -22.02 -6.46
CA GLY A 164 -5.14 -21.32 -5.18
C GLY A 164 -4.42 -22.03 -4.05
N LYS A 165 -3.75 -23.17 -4.31
CA LYS A 165 -3.08 -23.95 -3.25
C LYS A 165 -1.68 -23.47 -2.94
N MET A 166 -1.01 -22.88 -3.91
CA MET A 166 0.37 -22.44 -3.81
C MET A 166 0.46 -20.93 -3.99
N LEU A 167 1.50 -20.35 -3.41
CA LEU A 167 1.92 -18.98 -3.62
C LEU A 167 3.34 -19.00 -4.19
N ALA A 168 3.58 -18.29 -5.28
CA ALA A 168 4.93 -17.96 -5.73
C ALA A 168 5.34 -16.64 -5.07
N ILE A 169 6.58 -16.57 -4.60
CA ILE A 169 7.17 -15.36 -4.03
C ILE A 169 8.59 -15.19 -4.56
N SER A 170 8.97 -13.95 -4.79
CA SER A 170 10.36 -13.55 -4.88
C SER A 170 10.89 -13.21 -3.48
N HIS A 171 12.05 -13.74 -3.13
CA HIS A 171 12.72 -13.50 -1.86
C HIS A 171 14.23 -13.33 -2.07
N SER A 172 14.82 -12.30 -1.44
CA SER A 172 16.23 -11.93 -1.63
C SER A 172 17.10 -12.14 -0.38
N PRO A 173 17.42 -13.39 0.03
CA PRO A 173 18.18 -13.66 1.26
C PRO A 173 19.56 -12.99 1.28
N GLU A 174 20.28 -13.04 0.16
CA GLU A 174 21.65 -12.50 0.01
C GLU A 174 21.72 -11.34 -1.02
N ARG A 175 20.65 -10.53 -1.11
CA ARG A 175 20.52 -9.41 -2.07
C ARG A 175 20.36 -9.79 -3.56
N ALA A 176 20.27 -11.07 -3.90
CA ALA A 176 19.82 -11.52 -5.21
C ALA A 176 18.40 -12.12 -5.10
N SER A 177 17.50 -11.69 -5.99
CA SER A 177 16.14 -12.21 -6.08
C SER A 177 16.15 -13.66 -6.54
N LEU A 178 15.41 -14.53 -5.84
CA LEU A 178 15.20 -15.93 -6.16
C LEU A 178 13.71 -16.24 -6.01
N ILE A 179 13.21 -17.20 -6.79
CA ILE A 179 11.80 -17.60 -6.75
C ILE A 179 11.62 -18.77 -5.81
N TYR A 180 10.61 -18.67 -4.95
CA TYR A 180 10.19 -19.70 -4.02
C TYR A 180 8.70 -19.97 -4.20
N VAL A 181 8.28 -21.15 -3.76
CA VAL A 181 6.86 -21.51 -3.64
C VAL A 181 6.55 -22.03 -2.25
N LEU A 182 5.37 -21.70 -1.73
CA LEU A 182 4.87 -22.17 -0.43
C LEU A 182 3.35 -22.40 -0.49
N PRO A 183 2.73 -23.07 0.49
CA PRO A 183 1.28 -23.15 0.57
C PRO A 183 0.66 -21.76 0.65
N ALA A 184 -0.46 -21.54 -0.05
CA ALA A 184 -1.17 -20.26 -0.05
C ALA A 184 -1.69 -19.83 1.34
N SER A 185 -1.88 -20.80 2.24
CA SER A 185 -2.22 -20.58 3.66
C SER A 185 -1.05 -20.13 4.52
N GLY A 186 0.16 -20.07 3.96
CA GLY A 186 1.41 -19.85 4.69
C GLY A 186 2.13 -21.15 5.04
N GLY A 187 3.40 -21.01 5.45
CA GLY A 187 4.29 -22.10 5.82
C GLY A 187 5.68 -21.95 5.21
N SER A 188 6.45 -23.05 5.23
CA SER A 188 7.84 -23.06 4.79
C SER A 188 7.97 -22.91 3.26
N PRO A 189 8.77 -21.94 2.77
CA PRO A 189 9.01 -21.76 1.35
C PRO A 189 10.04 -22.75 0.82
N ARG A 190 9.81 -23.25 -0.40
CA ARG A 190 10.74 -24.07 -1.17
C ARG A 190 11.31 -23.26 -2.33
N GLN A 191 12.62 -23.20 -2.43
CA GLN A 191 13.31 -22.54 -3.54
C GLN A 191 13.02 -23.27 -4.86
N VAL A 192 12.77 -22.50 -5.92
CA VAL A 192 12.54 -22.99 -7.28
C VAL A 192 13.72 -22.65 -8.18
N THR A 193 14.19 -21.40 -8.15
CA THR A 193 15.34 -21.01 -8.97
C THR A 193 16.64 -21.21 -8.18
N PRO A 194 17.61 -22.00 -8.68
CA PRO A 194 18.85 -22.28 -7.94
C PRO A 194 19.84 -21.11 -7.99
N LYS A 195 19.67 -20.17 -8.91
CA LYS A 195 20.54 -19.02 -9.15
C LYS A 195 19.71 -17.77 -9.46
N GLY A 196 20.22 -16.62 -9.04
CA GLY A 196 19.59 -15.31 -9.24
C GLY A 196 20.46 -14.36 -10.08
N PRO A 197 19.94 -13.16 -10.42
CA PRO A 197 18.59 -12.70 -10.10
C PRO A 197 17.53 -13.44 -10.93
N SER A 198 16.38 -13.71 -10.31
CA SER A 198 15.19 -14.24 -10.96
C SER A 198 14.04 -13.26 -10.80
N TYR A 199 13.20 -13.15 -11.81
CA TYR A 199 12.01 -12.30 -11.84
C TYR A 199 10.82 -13.20 -12.15
N TRP A 200 9.77 -13.10 -11.34
CA TRP A 200 8.57 -13.91 -11.52
C TRP A 200 7.54 -13.12 -12.31
N HIS A 201 6.97 -13.73 -13.34
CA HIS A 201 5.96 -13.11 -14.20
C HIS A 201 4.61 -13.84 -14.15
N GLY A 202 4.57 -15.09 -13.71
CA GLY A 202 3.30 -15.78 -13.57
C GLY A 202 3.38 -17.28 -13.33
N TRP A 203 2.20 -17.86 -13.18
CA TRP A 203 1.97 -19.30 -13.32
C TRP A 203 1.40 -19.58 -14.71
N SER A 204 1.76 -20.70 -15.31
CA SER A 204 1.02 -21.22 -16.45
C SER A 204 -0.43 -21.54 -16.02
N PRO A 205 -1.42 -21.49 -16.94
CA PRO A 205 -2.82 -21.73 -16.60
C PRO A 205 -3.11 -23.10 -15.96
N ASP A 206 -2.29 -24.10 -16.28
CA ASP A 206 -2.36 -25.45 -15.70
C ASP A 206 -1.60 -25.57 -14.36
N GLY A 207 -0.91 -24.51 -13.92
CA GLY A 207 -0.13 -24.46 -12.68
C GLY A 207 1.18 -25.26 -12.72
N SER A 208 1.59 -25.82 -13.86
CA SER A 208 2.76 -26.69 -13.95
C SER A 208 4.10 -25.94 -14.08
N THR A 209 4.06 -24.69 -14.53
CA THR A 209 5.24 -23.90 -14.88
C THR A 209 5.17 -22.50 -14.26
N LEU A 210 6.33 -21.97 -13.87
CA LEU A 210 6.52 -20.55 -13.54
C LEU A 210 7.18 -19.87 -14.74
N THR A 211 6.66 -18.71 -15.13
CA THR A 211 7.15 -17.89 -16.24
C THR A 211 7.83 -16.62 -15.75
#